data_AF-A0A4D8XTE2-F1
#
_entry.id   AF-A0A4D8XTE2-F1
#
_cell.length_a   1.000
_cell.length_b   1.000
_cell.length_c   1.000
_cell.angle_alpha   90.00
_cell.angle_beta   90.00
_cell.angle_gamma   90.00
#
_symmetry.space_group_name_H-M   'P 1'
#
loop_
_entity.id
_entity.type
_entity.pdbx_description
1 polymer ?
#
loop_
_entity_poly.entity_id
_entity_poly.type
_entity_poly.pdbx_seq_one_letter_code
_entity_poly.pdbx_strand_id
1 'polypeptide(L)'
;MSKAYTPYITQEAAEEGLLTGSYGSGVVRVNPKRTSDAFCVTGTSDILIRGKLDRNRAFNGDTVIVEIFPESDWHKSTTEEQDEGMDLEVKGALGVSVPEEDKAEILMSSSDFQKLSGRILGVAAPQVSETLASVKPPSGVIKTGRVVYVAKCVWKDRTYACSLRPNRMDPTDSPVQDITASDTMIRAVPVDKCIPWILIQLNDVVKKTLKLPGKLDRNVLYPVQVQKWNETGALPLGRLKGVPYGRVGQPDVEAKVCIAEQGLDEHEEDFPKSVYDEVEAMQTNFRKELEQEATKRIDLRRKRIFTIDPLTARDLDDAIHIDIIDDDLVEVGVHIADVSHYVKEGSETDQVAKRRCTSVYLAHRVYPMLPEGLCNALCSLNPNEPKLTFTSWFRIRRSTGEVILDLKDPNGPRFAKTVIHSCCRFTYEEVQDVLDGVEVPLT
;
A
#
# COMPACT_ATOMS: atom_id res chain seq x y z
N MET A 1 -31.26 3.63 27.96
CA MET A 1 -30.03 2.87 28.28
C MET A 1 -29.17 2.88 27.04
N SER A 2 -27.97 3.47 27.07
CA SER A 2 -27.06 3.43 25.91
C SER A 2 -26.75 1.96 25.60
N LYS A 3 -27.06 1.47 24.39
CA LYS A 3 -26.74 0.10 24.00
C LYS A 3 -25.22 -0.05 24.03
N ALA A 4 -24.70 -0.77 25.02
CA ALA A 4 -23.29 -1.14 25.08
C ALA A 4 -23.02 -2.18 23.99
N TYR A 5 -21.85 -2.10 23.38
CA TYR A 5 -21.37 -3.14 22.48
C TYR A 5 -21.10 -4.43 23.26
N THR A 6 -21.26 -5.58 22.62
CA THR A 6 -20.93 -6.87 23.22
C THR A 6 -19.42 -6.95 23.48
N PRO A 7 -18.99 -7.44 24.66
CA PRO A 7 -17.58 -7.74 24.92
C PRO A 7 -17.03 -8.71 23.88
N TYR A 8 -15.76 -8.57 23.53
CA TYR A 8 -15.12 -9.57 22.66
C TYR A 8 -14.93 -10.88 23.44
N ILE A 9 -15.05 -12.01 22.74
CA ILE A 9 -14.77 -13.33 23.32
C ILE A 9 -13.27 -13.53 23.53
N THR A 10 -12.87 -14.57 24.26
CA THR A 10 -11.46 -14.92 24.39
C THR A 10 -10.91 -15.47 23.08
N GLN A 11 -9.59 -15.43 22.93
CA GLN A 11 -8.94 -15.99 21.74
C GLN A 11 -9.23 -17.49 21.58
N GLU A 12 -9.23 -18.24 22.68
CA GLU A 12 -9.48 -19.68 22.68
C GLU A 12 -10.91 -20.01 22.20
N ALA A 13 -11.90 -19.24 22.65
CA ALA A 13 -13.28 -19.41 22.20
C ALA A 13 -13.45 -19.04 20.71
N ALA A 14 -12.68 -18.07 20.23
CA ALA A 14 -12.67 -17.70 18.82
C ALA A 14 -12.05 -18.80 17.94
N GLU A 15 -10.95 -19.40 18.40
CA GLU A 15 -10.29 -20.55 17.75
C GLU A 15 -11.20 -21.78 17.72
N GLU A 16 -11.90 -22.10 18.82
CA GLU A 16 -12.87 -23.19 18.88
C GLU A 16 -14.04 -22.99 17.90
N GLY A 17 -14.58 -21.77 17.82
CA GLY A 17 -15.66 -21.45 16.89
C GLY A 17 -15.25 -21.55 15.41
N LEU A 18 -13.98 -21.24 15.09
CA LEU A 18 -13.42 -21.47 13.76
C LEU A 18 -13.27 -22.97 13.47
N LEU A 19 -12.78 -23.77 14.43
CA LEU A 19 -12.62 -25.23 14.28
C LEU A 19 -13.96 -25.94 14.08
N THR A 20 -15.00 -25.49 14.78
CA THR A 20 -16.37 -26.03 14.65
C THR A 20 -17.09 -25.51 13.39
N GLY A 21 -16.52 -24.50 12.71
CA GLY A 21 -17.10 -23.86 11.52
C GLY A 21 -18.37 -23.06 11.80
N SER A 22 -18.62 -22.72 13.07
CA SER A 22 -19.67 -21.79 13.50
C SER A 22 -19.28 -20.33 13.26
N TYR A 23 -17.97 -20.05 13.20
CA TYR A 23 -17.42 -18.73 12.90
C TYR A 23 -16.72 -18.69 11.54
N GLY A 24 -16.64 -17.49 10.95
CA GLY A 24 -15.81 -17.18 9.80
C GLY A 24 -14.74 -16.14 10.15
N SER A 25 -13.64 -16.11 9.41
CA SER A 25 -12.57 -15.12 9.58
C SER A 25 -12.31 -14.38 8.28
N GLY A 26 -11.98 -13.10 8.37
CA GLY A 26 -11.72 -12.29 7.18
C GLY A 26 -11.42 -10.83 7.51
N VAL A 27 -11.28 -10.03 6.46
CA VAL A 27 -11.04 -8.58 6.58
C VAL A 27 -12.38 -7.84 6.51
N VAL A 28 -12.59 -6.90 7.43
CA VAL A 28 -13.77 -6.03 7.44
C VAL A 28 -13.67 -5.01 6.31
N ARG A 29 -14.70 -4.93 5.49
CA ARG A 29 -14.89 -3.93 4.45
C ARG A 29 -16.20 -3.19 4.70
N VAL A 30 -16.11 -1.95 5.16
CA VAL A 30 -17.29 -1.11 5.45
C VAL A 30 -17.89 -0.61 4.14
N ASN A 31 -19.22 -0.62 4.01
CA ASN A 31 -19.89 -0.08 2.83
C ASN A 31 -19.81 1.47 2.85
N PRO A 32 -19.19 2.12 1.85
CA PRO A 32 -19.03 3.58 1.83
C PRO A 32 -20.34 4.35 1.61
N LYS A 33 -21.34 3.73 0.97
CA LYS A 33 -22.68 4.31 0.78
C LYS A 33 -23.55 4.12 2.03
N ARG A 34 -23.40 2.97 2.71
CA ARG A 34 -24.13 2.61 3.93
C ARG A 34 -23.17 2.19 5.04
N THR A 35 -22.56 3.17 5.71
CA THR A 35 -21.49 2.95 6.70
C THR A 35 -21.95 2.28 8.00
N SER A 36 -23.25 1.98 8.14
CA SER A 36 -23.74 1.08 9.17
C SER A 36 -23.38 -0.38 8.89
N ASP A 37 -23.20 -0.74 7.62
CA ASP A 37 -23.04 -2.11 7.17
C ASP A 37 -21.61 -2.36 6.71
N ALA A 38 -21.18 -3.60 6.85
CA ALA A 38 -19.86 -4.04 6.44
C ALA A 38 -19.92 -5.49 5.96
N PHE A 39 -18.87 -5.93 5.30
CA PHE A 39 -18.67 -7.31 4.90
C PHE A 39 -17.41 -7.85 5.54
N CYS A 40 -17.44 -9.11 5.98
CA CYS A 40 -16.23 -9.86 6.29
C CYS A 40 -15.85 -10.67 5.07
N VAL A 41 -14.73 -10.32 4.44
CA VAL A 41 -14.23 -10.96 3.22
C VAL A 41 -13.47 -12.22 3.60
N THR A 42 -14.07 -13.38 3.35
CA THR A 42 -13.56 -14.71 3.76
C THR A 42 -12.90 -15.50 2.61
N GLY A 43 -12.91 -14.95 1.40
CA GLY A 43 -12.38 -15.57 0.18
C GLY A 43 -13.29 -16.59 -0.50
N THR A 44 -14.36 -17.07 0.16
CA THR A 44 -15.31 -18.04 -0.40
C THR A 44 -16.72 -17.49 -0.54
N SER A 45 -17.23 -16.86 0.53
CA SER A 45 -18.51 -16.14 0.54
C SER A 45 -18.45 -15.04 1.60
N ASP A 46 -18.63 -13.78 1.19
CA ASP A 46 -18.65 -12.65 2.10
C ASP A 46 -19.78 -12.80 3.13
N ILE A 47 -19.49 -12.45 4.39
CA ILE A 47 -20.48 -12.43 5.47
C ILE A 47 -20.90 -10.98 5.70
N LEU A 48 -22.18 -10.68 5.50
CA LEU A 48 -22.75 -9.37 5.74
C LEU A 48 -22.91 -9.11 7.25
N ILE A 49 -22.36 -7.99 7.71
CA ILE A 49 -22.47 -7.48 9.07
C ILE A 49 -23.38 -6.26 9.03
N ARG A 50 -24.56 -6.36 9.64
CA ARG A 50 -25.59 -5.32 9.55
C ARG A 50 -25.60 -4.44 10.80
N GLY A 51 -25.38 -3.14 10.61
CA GLY A 51 -25.43 -2.18 11.70
C GLY A 51 -24.18 -2.14 12.58
N LYS A 52 -24.10 -1.05 13.34
CA LYS A 52 -22.92 -0.73 14.16
C LYS A 52 -22.68 -1.74 15.28
N LEU A 53 -23.75 -2.25 15.90
CA LEU A 53 -23.65 -3.16 17.04
C LEU A 53 -23.04 -4.50 16.65
N ASP A 54 -23.48 -5.08 15.52
CA ASP A 54 -22.93 -6.35 15.02
C ASP A 54 -21.54 -6.18 14.41
N ARG A 55 -21.19 -5.00 13.88
CA ARG A 55 -19.79 -4.67 13.56
C ARG A 55 -18.90 -4.59 14.80
N ASN A 56 -19.51 -4.39 15.97
CA ASN A 56 -18.88 -4.50 17.28
C ASN A 56 -17.51 -3.80 17.35
N ARG A 57 -17.46 -2.49 17.12
CA ARG A 57 -16.24 -1.65 17.20
C ARG A 57 -15.11 -2.01 16.21
N ALA A 58 -15.33 -2.90 15.24
CA ALA A 58 -14.35 -3.15 14.17
C ALA A 58 -14.30 -2.00 13.16
N PHE A 59 -13.09 -1.69 12.69
CA PHE A 59 -12.79 -0.71 11.67
C PHE A 59 -12.74 -1.33 10.28
N ASN A 60 -12.86 -0.48 9.26
CA ASN A 60 -12.51 -0.86 7.89
C ASN A 60 -11.04 -1.32 7.83
N GLY A 61 -10.79 -2.50 7.27
CA GLY A 61 -9.47 -3.12 7.17
C GLY A 61 -9.06 -4.00 8.37
N ASP A 62 -9.83 -4.04 9.47
CA ASP A 62 -9.53 -4.95 10.58
C ASP A 62 -9.69 -6.41 10.15
N THR A 63 -8.80 -7.28 10.63
CA THR A 63 -9.00 -8.73 10.53
C THR A 63 -9.82 -9.20 11.73
N VAL A 64 -10.95 -9.84 11.47
CA VAL A 64 -11.94 -10.19 12.49
C VAL A 64 -12.36 -11.65 12.41
N ILE A 65 -12.95 -12.11 13.50
CA ILE A 65 -13.71 -13.36 13.58
C ILE A 65 -15.17 -13.02 13.79
N VAL A 66 -16.03 -13.61 12.97
CA VAL A 66 -17.46 -13.33 12.86
C VAL A 66 -18.23 -14.59 13.21
N GLU A 67 -19.15 -14.48 14.16
CA GLU A 67 -20.15 -15.51 14.42
C GLU A 67 -21.21 -15.46 13.32
N ILE A 68 -21.39 -16.58 12.61
CA ILE A 68 -22.36 -16.70 11.53
C ILE A 68 -23.72 -16.99 12.16
N PHE A 69 -24.72 -16.17 11.85
CA PHE A 69 -26.08 -16.39 12.32
C PHE A 69 -26.71 -17.63 11.65
N PRO A 70 -27.75 -18.23 12.27
CA PRO A 70 -28.52 -19.30 11.65
C PRO A 70 -29.09 -18.87 10.29
N GLU A 71 -29.32 -19.84 9.40
CA GLU A 71 -29.81 -19.58 8.04
C GLU A 71 -31.13 -18.79 7.98
N SER A 72 -31.97 -18.91 9.01
CA SER A 72 -33.23 -18.16 9.14
C SER A 72 -33.03 -16.65 9.21
N ASP A 73 -31.86 -16.20 9.68
CA ASP A 73 -31.53 -14.79 9.88
C ASP A 73 -30.69 -14.21 8.73
N TRP A 74 -30.34 -15.04 7.74
CA TRP A 74 -29.59 -14.59 6.57
C TRP A 74 -30.39 -13.59 5.74
N HIS A 75 -29.66 -12.67 5.12
CA HIS A 75 -30.26 -11.57 4.39
C HIS A 75 -30.65 -11.99 2.99
N LYS A 76 -31.91 -11.77 2.61
CA LYS A 76 -32.38 -11.94 1.24
C LYS A 76 -31.98 -10.70 0.45
N SER A 77 -31.04 -10.87 -0.46
CA SER A 77 -30.48 -9.79 -1.28
C SER A 77 -31.55 -9.19 -2.19
N THR A 78 -31.60 -7.86 -2.25
CA THR A 78 -32.38 -7.11 -3.23
C THR A 78 -31.55 -6.89 -4.51
N THR A 79 -32.18 -6.62 -5.66
CA THR A 79 -31.49 -6.35 -6.92
C THR A 79 -30.46 -5.21 -6.83
N GLU A 80 -30.67 -4.23 -5.95
CA GLU A 80 -29.72 -3.13 -5.70
C GLU A 80 -28.47 -3.58 -4.90
N GLU A 81 -28.61 -4.57 -4.02
CA GLU A 81 -27.51 -5.08 -3.17
C GLU A 81 -26.65 -6.14 -3.89
N GLN A 82 -27.17 -6.75 -4.97
CA GLN A 82 -26.41 -7.64 -5.86
C GLN A 82 -25.42 -6.85 -6.73
N ASP A 83 -25.85 -5.71 -7.29
CA ASP A 83 -24.99 -4.80 -8.05
C ASP A 83 -23.90 -4.16 -7.16
N GLU A 84 -24.24 -3.77 -5.92
CA GLU A 84 -23.24 -3.23 -4.99
C GLU A 84 -22.23 -4.28 -4.53
N GLY A 85 -22.62 -5.55 -4.38
CA GLY A 85 -21.70 -6.64 -4.10
C GLY A 85 -20.72 -6.90 -5.26
N MET A 86 -21.22 -6.90 -6.50
CA MET A 86 -20.42 -7.08 -7.73
C MET A 86 -19.50 -5.89 -8.03
N ASP A 87 -19.98 -4.65 -7.92
CA ASP A 87 -19.16 -3.44 -8.11
C ASP A 87 -18.03 -3.33 -7.08
N LEU A 88 -18.20 -3.96 -5.91
CA LEU A 88 -17.23 -3.97 -4.83
C LEU A 88 -16.24 -5.14 -4.89
N GLU A 89 -16.57 -6.26 -5.56
CA GLU A 89 -15.59 -7.28 -5.94
C GLU A 89 -14.57 -6.73 -6.95
N VAL A 90 -15.01 -5.82 -7.84
CA VAL A 90 -14.15 -5.16 -8.83
C VAL A 90 -13.33 -4.00 -8.24
N LYS A 91 -13.75 -3.45 -7.09
CA LYS A 91 -13.07 -2.33 -6.40
C LYS A 91 -12.51 -2.76 -5.03
N GLY A 92 -11.88 -3.93 -4.99
CA GLY A 92 -10.94 -4.29 -3.93
C GLY A 92 -9.84 -3.22 -3.79
N ALA A 93 -9.31 -3.08 -2.57
CA ALA A 93 -8.36 -2.03 -2.21
C ALA A 93 -7.22 -1.87 -3.25
N LEU A 94 -7.01 -0.63 -3.71
CA LEU A 94 -6.21 -0.22 -4.88
C LEU A 94 -6.98 -0.44 -6.19
N GLY A 95 -7.35 0.65 -6.87
CA GLY A 95 -7.97 0.62 -8.21
C GLY A 95 -7.01 0.13 -9.32
N VAL A 96 -6.36 -1.01 -9.09
CA VAL A 96 -5.48 -1.72 -10.00
C VAL A 96 -6.03 -3.15 -10.09
N SER A 97 -6.25 -3.64 -11.31
CA SER A 97 -6.58 -5.04 -11.54
C SER A 97 -5.43 -5.91 -11.06
N VAL A 98 -5.59 -6.54 -9.90
CA VAL A 98 -4.61 -7.47 -9.34
C VAL A 98 -4.64 -8.78 -10.17
N PRO A 99 -3.52 -9.21 -10.78
CA PRO A 99 -3.43 -10.51 -11.45
C PRO A 99 -3.86 -11.65 -10.53
N GLU A 100 -4.45 -12.72 -11.08
CA GLU A 100 -4.98 -13.84 -10.27
C GLU A 100 -3.93 -14.47 -9.34
N GLU A 101 -2.65 -14.39 -9.69
CA GLU A 101 -1.52 -14.93 -8.92
C GLU A 101 -1.28 -14.15 -7.61
N ASP A 102 -1.60 -12.85 -7.56
CA ASP A 102 -1.36 -11.97 -6.40
C ASP A 102 -2.54 -11.93 -5.41
N LYS A 103 -3.73 -12.45 -5.79
CA LYS A 103 -4.86 -12.62 -4.86
C LYS A 103 -4.49 -13.52 -3.68
N ALA A 104 -3.53 -14.44 -3.89
CA ALA A 104 -3.02 -15.34 -2.86
C ALA A 104 -2.12 -14.63 -1.82
N GLU A 105 -1.58 -13.44 -2.09
CA GLU A 105 -0.79 -12.66 -1.12
C GLU A 105 -1.64 -11.71 -0.26
N ILE A 106 -2.83 -11.30 -0.74
CA ILE A 106 -3.83 -10.58 0.07
C ILE A 106 -4.45 -11.51 1.12
N LEU A 107 -4.48 -12.82 0.84
CA LEU A 107 -4.61 -13.86 1.84
C LEU A 107 -3.34 -13.86 2.70
N MET A 108 -3.49 -13.43 3.96
CA MET A 108 -2.49 -13.46 5.04
C MET A 108 -1.23 -14.29 4.76
N SER A 109 -0.07 -13.70 5.03
CA SER A 109 1.16 -14.47 5.29
C SER A 109 0.80 -15.64 6.21
N SER A 110 0.94 -16.84 5.65
CA SER A 110 0.68 -18.14 6.28
C SER A 110 1.30 -18.27 7.67
N SER A 111 2.29 -17.45 8.01
CA SER A 111 2.98 -17.38 9.29
C SER A 111 2.13 -16.92 10.48
N ASP A 112 1.21 -15.96 10.33
CA ASP A 112 0.38 -15.49 11.47
C ASP A 112 -0.83 -16.40 11.71
N PHE A 113 -1.40 -16.98 10.64
CA PHE A 113 -2.39 -18.05 10.75
C PHE A 113 -1.78 -19.37 11.23
N GLN A 114 -0.53 -19.70 10.84
CA GLN A 114 0.22 -20.82 11.40
C GLN A 114 0.67 -20.56 12.84
N LYS A 115 0.77 -19.31 13.31
CA LYS A 115 1.00 -19.04 14.74
C LYS A 115 -0.28 -19.20 15.57
N LEU A 116 -1.43 -18.84 15.00
CA LEU A 116 -2.75 -19.05 15.63
C LEU A 116 -3.15 -20.54 15.60
N SER A 117 -2.99 -21.21 14.46
CA SER A 117 -3.29 -22.64 14.27
C SER A 117 -2.14 -23.58 14.70
N GLY A 118 -0.91 -23.09 14.85
CA GLY A 118 0.27 -23.90 15.16
C GLY A 118 0.35 -24.38 16.60
N ARG A 119 -0.54 -23.91 17.48
CA ARG A 119 -0.80 -24.57 18.77
C ARG A 119 -1.73 -25.79 18.64
N ILE A 120 -2.28 -26.06 17.44
CA ILE A 120 -3.32 -27.07 17.17
C ILE A 120 -2.95 -27.96 15.96
N LEU A 121 -1.67 -28.23 15.70
CA LEU A 121 -1.28 -29.31 14.78
C LEU A 121 -0.47 -30.38 15.52
N GLY A 122 -1.21 -31.13 16.35
CA GLY A 122 -0.82 -32.43 16.90
C GLY A 122 -1.96 -33.45 16.91
N VAL A 123 -3.15 -33.10 16.38
CA VAL A 123 -4.30 -34.02 16.26
C VAL A 123 -5.00 -33.71 14.96
N ALA A 124 -5.26 -34.74 14.15
CA ALA A 124 -5.98 -34.63 12.89
C ALA A 124 -7.33 -33.91 13.09
N ALA A 125 -7.59 -32.89 12.27
CA ALA A 125 -8.90 -32.24 12.21
C ALA A 125 -9.99 -33.31 11.98
N PRO A 126 -11.08 -33.34 12.75
CA PRO A 126 -12.14 -34.30 12.52
C PRO A 126 -12.76 -34.04 11.14
N GLN A 127 -13.12 -35.11 10.45
CA GLN A 127 -14.00 -35.07 9.28
C GLN A 127 -15.40 -34.61 9.73
N VAL A 128 -15.62 -33.29 9.83
CA VAL A 128 -16.93 -32.74 10.17
C VAL A 128 -17.71 -32.46 8.87
N SER A 129 -18.97 -32.91 8.88
CA SER A 129 -20.06 -32.55 7.97
C SER A 129 -20.11 -31.04 7.64
N GLU A 130 -20.77 -30.68 6.52
CA GLU A 130 -21.06 -29.30 6.09
C GLU A 130 -21.26 -28.34 7.27
N THR A 131 -20.38 -27.33 7.38
CA THR A 131 -20.40 -26.30 8.43
C THR A 131 -21.00 -24.99 7.92
N LEU A 132 -21.57 -24.16 8.79
CA LEU A 132 -22.14 -22.86 8.39
C LEU A 132 -21.15 -21.98 7.62
N ALA A 133 -19.87 -22.06 7.95
CA ALA A 133 -18.80 -21.38 7.21
C ALA A 133 -18.64 -21.92 5.77
N SER A 134 -18.75 -23.23 5.56
CA SER A 134 -18.51 -23.89 4.25
C SER A 134 -19.74 -23.99 3.35
N VAL A 135 -20.96 -23.93 3.89
CA VAL A 135 -22.22 -23.98 3.11
C VAL A 135 -22.31 -22.79 2.16
N LYS A 136 -22.48 -23.01 0.86
CA LYS A 136 -22.77 -21.89 -0.07
C LYS A 136 -24.23 -21.44 0.14
N PRO A 137 -24.49 -20.13 0.34
CA PRO A 137 -25.86 -19.67 0.51
C PRO A 137 -26.66 -19.86 -0.79
N PRO A 138 -28.00 -20.05 -0.69
CA PRO A 138 -28.87 -20.08 -1.86
C PRO A 138 -28.72 -18.81 -2.72
N SER A 139 -29.01 -18.92 -4.01
CA SER A 139 -29.00 -17.76 -4.92
C SER A 139 -29.90 -16.64 -4.39
N GLY A 140 -29.36 -15.41 -4.30
CA GLY A 140 -30.06 -14.26 -3.75
C GLY A 140 -30.09 -14.18 -2.22
N VAL A 141 -29.33 -15.02 -1.50
CA VAL A 141 -29.19 -14.96 -0.04
C VAL A 141 -27.73 -14.70 0.33
N ILE A 142 -27.49 -13.85 1.33
CA ILE A 142 -26.17 -13.51 1.85
C ILE A 142 -26.11 -13.90 3.32
N LYS A 143 -25.06 -14.63 3.70
CA LYS A 143 -24.81 -14.98 5.11
C LYS A 143 -24.69 -13.71 5.93
N THR A 144 -25.28 -13.71 7.11
CA THR A 144 -25.15 -12.60 8.06
C THR A 144 -24.44 -13.04 9.33
N GLY A 145 -23.77 -12.12 9.98
CA GLY A 145 -23.11 -12.41 11.25
C GLY A 145 -22.72 -11.17 12.03
N ARG A 146 -22.10 -11.39 13.18
CA ARG A 146 -21.56 -10.35 14.05
C ARG A 146 -20.10 -10.59 14.39
N VAL A 147 -19.34 -9.49 14.49
CA VAL A 147 -17.96 -9.52 14.93
C VAL A 147 -17.91 -9.87 16.41
N VAL A 148 -17.25 -10.98 16.73
CA VAL A 148 -17.06 -11.46 18.11
C VAL A 148 -15.64 -11.24 18.61
N TYR A 149 -14.67 -11.08 17.69
CA TYR A 149 -13.27 -10.87 18.02
C TYR A 149 -12.54 -10.10 16.92
N VAL A 150 -11.58 -9.24 17.29
CA VAL A 150 -10.71 -8.52 16.35
C VAL A 150 -9.28 -9.07 16.50
N ALA A 151 -8.84 -9.85 15.52
CA ALA A 151 -7.54 -10.52 15.52
C ALA A 151 -6.40 -9.56 15.16
N LYS A 152 -6.61 -8.71 14.15
CA LYS A 152 -5.65 -7.67 13.75
C LYS A 152 -6.37 -6.33 13.66
N CYS A 153 -5.83 -5.36 14.36
CA CYS A 153 -6.40 -4.04 14.56
C CYS A 153 -5.59 -3.00 13.79
N VAL A 154 -6.10 -2.48 12.67
CA VAL A 154 -5.33 -1.62 11.76
C VAL A 154 -5.20 -0.18 12.24
N TRP A 155 -6.10 0.29 13.11
CA TRP A 155 -6.12 1.69 13.52
C TRP A 155 -5.05 2.09 14.54
N LYS A 156 -4.35 1.13 15.17
CA LYS A 156 -3.31 1.43 16.18
C LYS A 156 -2.13 2.19 15.59
N ASP A 157 -1.74 1.83 14.38
CA ASP A 157 -0.55 2.37 13.71
C ASP A 157 -0.91 3.40 12.62
N ARG A 158 -2.19 3.76 12.50
CA ARG A 158 -2.68 4.66 11.45
C ARG A 158 -3.01 6.06 11.96
N THR A 159 -2.74 7.03 11.10
CA THR A 159 -3.17 8.43 11.25
C THR A 159 -4.35 8.68 10.33
N TYR A 160 -5.39 9.33 10.83
CA TYR A 160 -6.56 9.72 10.03
C TYR A 160 -6.59 11.23 9.84
N ALA A 161 -6.72 11.69 8.61
CA ALA A 161 -7.00 13.09 8.32
C ALA A 161 -8.45 13.42 8.70
N CYS A 162 -8.63 14.35 9.62
CA CYS A 162 -9.94 14.70 10.15
C CYS A 162 -10.19 16.20 10.13
N SER A 163 -11.42 16.60 9.79
CA SER A 163 -11.93 17.92 10.16
C SER A 163 -12.36 17.91 11.63
N LEU A 164 -12.14 19.01 12.36
CA LEU A 164 -12.54 19.12 13.77
C LEU A 164 -13.83 19.92 13.90
N ARG A 165 -14.74 19.46 14.76
CA ARG A 165 -16.06 20.06 15.02
C ARG A 165 -16.41 20.04 16.50
N PRO A 166 -17.24 20.97 17.00
CA PRO A 166 -17.84 20.85 18.32
C PRO A 166 -18.58 19.52 18.51
N ASN A 167 -18.55 18.98 19.74
CA ASN A 167 -19.32 17.79 20.12
C ASN A 167 -20.77 18.12 20.53
N ARG A 168 -21.37 19.10 19.84
CA ARG A 168 -22.78 19.48 19.98
C ARG A 168 -23.45 19.51 18.61
N MET A 169 -24.77 19.38 18.57
CA MET A 169 -25.50 19.66 17.34
C MET A 169 -25.41 21.16 17.05
N ASP A 170 -25.02 21.50 15.82
CA ASP A 170 -25.11 22.86 15.31
C ASP A 170 -26.24 22.89 14.27
N PRO A 171 -27.35 23.61 14.54
CA PRO A 171 -28.46 23.72 13.60
C PRO A 171 -28.15 24.63 12.40
N THR A 172 -27.06 25.40 12.43
CA THR A 172 -26.73 26.40 11.40
C THR A 172 -25.79 25.86 10.31
N ASP A 173 -25.19 24.69 10.53
CA ASP A 173 -24.14 24.07 9.69
C ASP A 173 -23.02 25.04 9.27
N SER A 174 -22.68 26.00 10.13
CA SER A 174 -21.63 26.98 9.86
C SER A 174 -20.28 26.26 9.67
N PRO A 175 -19.46 26.67 8.67
CA PRO A 175 -18.14 26.08 8.48
C PRO A 175 -17.17 26.40 9.61
N VAL A 176 -17.37 27.53 10.28
CA VAL A 176 -16.58 27.96 11.42
C VAL A 176 -17.48 27.97 12.65
N GLN A 177 -17.09 27.22 13.68
CA GLN A 177 -17.88 27.04 14.88
C GLN A 177 -17.06 27.34 16.13
N ASP A 178 -17.69 28.01 17.10
CA ASP A 178 -17.05 28.34 18.37
C ASP A 178 -16.95 27.10 19.27
N ILE A 179 -15.86 27.01 20.02
CA ILE A 179 -15.68 26.13 21.17
C ILE A 179 -15.63 27.01 22.41
N THR A 180 -16.52 26.72 23.35
CA THR A 180 -16.68 27.46 24.60
C THR A 180 -15.93 26.77 25.73
N ALA A 181 -15.70 27.48 26.84
CA ALA A 181 -15.04 26.92 28.01
C ALA A 181 -15.78 25.73 28.66
N SER A 182 -17.09 25.61 28.40
CA SER A 182 -17.93 24.50 28.85
C SER A 182 -17.76 23.22 28.03
N ASP A 183 -17.19 23.30 26.82
CA ASP A 183 -16.96 22.12 26.00
C ASP A 183 -15.81 21.29 26.61
N THR A 184 -16.06 19.99 26.80
CA THR A 184 -15.06 19.04 27.33
C THR A 184 -14.48 18.13 26.24
N MET A 185 -15.17 18.01 25.11
CA MET A 185 -14.84 17.12 24.00
C MET A 185 -15.12 17.81 22.66
N ILE A 186 -14.34 17.45 21.65
CA ILE A 186 -14.61 17.77 20.24
C ILE A 186 -14.74 16.48 19.44
N ARG A 187 -15.34 16.57 18.25
CA ARG A 187 -15.43 15.49 17.28
C ARG A 187 -14.44 15.73 16.16
N ALA A 188 -13.61 14.72 15.89
CA ALA A 188 -12.87 14.58 14.67
C ALA A 188 -13.71 13.77 13.67
N VAL A 189 -13.93 14.33 12.49
CA VAL A 189 -14.67 13.72 11.39
C VAL A 189 -13.64 13.34 10.31
N PRO A 190 -13.32 12.05 10.16
CA PRO A 190 -12.38 11.57 9.14
C PRO A 190 -12.83 11.93 7.71
N VAL A 191 -11.87 12.07 6.80
CA VAL A 191 -12.12 12.22 5.36
C VAL A 191 -12.70 10.92 4.80
N ASP A 192 -12.09 9.77 5.12
CA ASP A 192 -12.70 8.46 4.87
C ASP A 192 -13.99 8.23 5.68
N LYS A 193 -15.12 8.21 4.98
CA LYS A 193 -16.47 8.02 5.56
C LYS A 193 -16.66 6.63 6.18
N CYS A 194 -15.85 5.63 5.79
CA CYS A 194 -15.89 4.30 6.38
C CYS A 194 -15.32 4.29 7.81
N ILE A 195 -14.59 5.33 8.21
CA ILE A 195 -14.05 5.50 9.55
C ILE A 195 -15.07 6.24 10.44
N PRO A 196 -15.41 5.70 11.62
CA PRO A 196 -16.31 6.38 12.54
C PRO A 196 -15.71 7.69 13.03
N TRP A 197 -16.57 8.64 13.41
CA TRP A 197 -16.11 9.86 14.09
C TRP A 197 -15.35 9.53 15.37
N ILE A 198 -14.35 10.34 15.67
CA ILE A 198 -13.43 10.12 16.80
C ILE A 198 -13.63 11.26 17.80
N LEU A 199 -13.78 10.92 19.08
CA LEU A 199 -13.88 11.91 20.15
C LEU A 199 -12.49 12.28 20.66
N ILE A 200 -12.22 13.58 20.80
CA ILE A 200 -10.97 14.10 21.35
C ILE A 200 -11.29 14.91 22.60
N GLN A 201 -10.60 14.61 23.71
CA GLN A 201 -10.75 15.34 24.95
C GLN A 201 -10.01 16.68 24.93
N LEU A 202 -10.69 17.74 25.34
CA LEU A 202 -10.13 19.09 25.45
C LEU A 202 -9.32 19.25 26.76
N ASN A 203 -8.15 18.62 26.81
CA ASN A 203 -7.14 18.89 27.84
C ASN A 203 -6.34 20.16 27.53
N ASP A 204 -5.47 20.59 28.45
CA ASP A 204 -4.70 21.85 28.31
C ASP A 204 -3.80 21.86 27.07
N VAL A 205 -3.25 20.70 26.69
CA VAL A 205 -2.42 20.56 25.50
C VAL A 205 -3.24 20.80 24.23
N VAL A 206 -4.38 20.11 24.08
CA VAL A 206 -5.27 20.26 22.92
C VAL A 206 -5.81 21.68 22.84
N LYS A 207 -6.23 22.26 23.98
CA LYS A 207 -6.69 23.65 24.04
C LYS A 207 -5.61 24.63 23.59
N LYS A 208 -4.36 24.45 24.04
CA LYS A 208 -3.23 25.28 23.62
C LYS A 208 -2.92 25.13 22.13
N THR A 209 -2.85 23.89 21.64
CA THR A 209 -2.55 23.58 20.22
C THR A 209 -3.59 24.17 19.28
N LEU A 210 -4.87 24.06 19.63
CA LEU A 210 -5.99 24.56 18.83
C LEU A 210 -6.37 26.02 19.14
N LYS A 211 -5.67 26.68 20.08
CA LYS A 211 -5.97 28.05 20.56
C LYS A 211 -7.43 28.19 21.03
N LEU A 212 -7.87 27.30 21.92
CA LEU A 212 -9.22 27.24 22.48
C LEU A 212 -9.28 27.78 23.92
N PRO A 213 -10.41 28.35 24.39
CA PRO A 213 -11.67 28.61 23.67
C PRO A 213 -11.48 29.52 22.45
N GLY A 214 -12.19 29.24 21.36
CA GLY A 214 -11.93 29.87 20.06
C GLY A 214 -12.72 29.21 18.95
N LYS A 215 -12.34 29.48 17.70
CA LYS A 215 -13.04 28.99 16.50
C LYS A 215 -12.34 27.76 15.91
N LEU A 216 -13.13 26.76 15.52
CA LEU A 216 -12.69 25.66 14.67
C LEU A 216 -13.24 25.85 13.27
N ASP A 217 -12.36 25.75 12.27
CA ASP A 217 -12.73 25.75 10.86
C ASP A 217 -12.78 24.31 10.35
N ARG A 218 -13.97 23.85 9.93
CA ARG A 218 -14.16 22.49 9.41
C ARG A 218 -13.40 22.22 8.11
N ASN A 219 -12.92 23.26 7.45
CA ASN A 219 -12.13 23.17 6.23
C ASN A 219 -10.64 22.96 6.50
N VAL A 220 -10.20 22.86 7.76
CA VAL A 220 -8.82 22.53 8.12
C VAL A 220 -8.76 21.06 8.53
N LEU A 221 -7.83 20.31 7.93
CA LEU A 221 -7.60 18.91 8.23
C LEU A 221 -6.48 18.74 9.25
N TYR A 222 -6.71 17.86 10.21
CA TYR A 222 -5.82 17.54 11.31
C TYR A 222 -5.50 16.05 11.32
N PRO A 223 -4.24 15.67 11.59
CA PRO A 223 -3.87 14.29 11.86
C PRO A 223 -4.44 13.83 13.22
N VAL A 224 -5.22 12.76 13.22
CA VAL A 224 -5.86 12.18 14.42
C VAL A 224 -5.55 10.70 14.50
N GLN A 225 -5.12 10.26 15.67
CA GLN A 225 -4.89 8.84 15.95
C GLN A 225 -5.92 8.33 16.97
N VAL A 226 -6.51 7.17 16.68
CA VAL A 226 -7.40 6.48 17.62
C VAL A 226 -6.56 5.91 18.77
N GLN A 227 -7.02 6.11 20.01
CA GLN A 227 -6.35 5.59 21.20
C GLN A 227 -7.07 4.36 21.76
N LYS A 228 -8.40 4.41 21.85
CA LYS A 228 -9.22 3.32 22.40
C LYS A 228 -10.67 3.42 21.98
N TRP A 229 -11.38 2.30 21.99
CA TRP A 229 -12.83 2.26 21.87
C TRP A 229 -13.43 1.39 22.98
N ASN A 230 -14.05 2.04 23.96
CA ASN A 230 -14.68 1.36 25.09
C ASN A 230 -16.01 0.71 24.67
N GLU A 231 -16.38 -0.39 25.31
CA GLU A 231 -17.62 -1.14 25.06
C GLU A 231 -18.89 -0.30 25.29
N THR A 232 -18.84 0.62 26.25
CA THR A 232 -19.96 1.52 26.58
C THR A 232 -20.00 2.78 25.71
N GLY A 233 -18.93 3.07 24.97
CA GLY A 233 -18.77 4.29 24.19
C GLY A 233 -19.27 4.13 22.77
N ALA A 234 -20.20 4.99 22.33
CA ALA A 234 -20.72 4.93 20.96
C ALA A 234 -19.66 5.26 19.87
N LEU A 235 -18.62 6.02 20.23
CA LEU A 235 -17.54 6.47 19.36
C LEU A 235 -16.17 6.17 19.99
N PRO A 236 -15.13 5.92 19.19
CA PRO A 236 -13.76 5.79 19.68
C PRO A 236 -13.24 7.12 20.26
N LEU A 237 -12.28 7.00 21.17
CA LEU A 237 -11.50 8.10 21.72
C LEU A 237 -10.15 8.18 20.98
N GLY A 238 -9.73 9.39 20.66
CA GLY A 238 -8.48 9.66 19.95
C GLY A 238 -7.75 10.89 20.45
N ARG A 239 -6.61 11.16 19.82
CA ARG A 239 -5.72 12.30 20.09
C ARG A 239 -5.29 12.97 18.79
N LEU A 240 -4.96 14.26 18.88
CA LEU A 240 -4.26 14.96 17.80
C LEU A 240 -2.82 14.47 17.69
N LYS A 241 -2.33 14.28 16.47
CA LYS A 241 -0.94 13.88 16.16
C LYS A 241 -0.20 15.05 15.49
N GLY A 242 0.23 16.04 16.27
CA GLY A 242 1.01 17.17 15.73
C GLY A 242 0.16 18.32 15.21
N VAL A 243 0.64 18.97 14.13
CA VAL A 243 0.06 20.19 13.54
C VAL A 243 -0.93 19.87 12.43
N PRO A 244 -1.87 20.77 12.08
CA PRO A 244 -2.78 20.56 10.95
C PRO A 244 -2.02 20.33 9.63
N TYR A 245 -2.58 19.50 8.76
CA TYR A 245 -2.11 19.34 7.39
C TYR A 245 -2.29 20.65 6.60
N GLY A 246 -3.45 21.30 6.77
CA GLY A 246 -3.78 22.56 6.13
C GLY A 246 -5.26 22.64 5.74
N ARG A 247 -5.60 23.61 4.88
CA ARG A 247 -6.98 23.82 4.41
C ARG A 247 -7.27 22.90 3.23
N VAL A 248 -8.45 22.28 3.21
CA VAL A 248 -8.94 21.48 2.08
C VAL A 248 -8.94 22.25 0.77
N GLY A 249 -8.70 21.55 -0.33
CA GLY A 249 -8.62 22.09 -1.69
C GLY A 249 -7.24 22.61 -2.08
N GLN A 250 -6.26 22.63 -1.17
CA GLN A 250 -4.87 22.95 -1.50
C GLN A 250 -4.14 21.68 -1.97
N PRO A 251 -3.50 21.66 -3.16
CA PRO A 251 -2.86 20.46 -3.71
C PRO A 251 -1.89 19.76 -2.73
N ASP A 252 -1.03 20.53 -2.06
CA ASP A 252 -0.06 19.99 -1.09
C ASP A 252 -0.74 19.36 0.13
N VAL A 253 -1.91 19.87 0.52
CA VAL A 253 -2.69 19.33 1.65
C VAL A 253 -3.36 18.03 1.23
N GLU A 254 -3.96 17.99 0.05
CA GLU A 254 -4.59 16.79 -0.50
C GLU A 254 -3.56 15.67 -0.72
N ALA A 255 -2.35 16.02 -1.19
CA ALA A 255 -1.24 15.08 -1.33
C ALA A 255 -0.85 14.45 0.01
N LYS A 256 -0.60 15.28 1.04
CA LYS A 256 -0.25 14.82 2.39
C LYS A 256 -1.33 13.92 3.00
N VAL A 257 -2.60 14.28 2.81
CA VAL A 257 -3.73 13.50 3.29
C VAL A 257 -3.80 12.15 2.59
N CYS A 258 -3.60 12.12 1.27
CA CYS A 258 -3.56 10.88 0.49
C CYS A 258 -2.45 9.94 0.99
N ILE A 259 -1.24 10.47 1.23
CA ILE A 259 -0.11 9.69 1.76
C ILE A 259 -0.43 9.14 3.16
N ALA A 260 -0.96 9.99 4.06
CA ALA A 260 -1.31 9.59 5.41
C ALA A 260 -2.42 8.52 5.47
N GLU A 261 -3.46 8.64 4.64
CA GLU A 261 -4.57 7.67 4.60
C GLU A 261 -4.13 6.28 4.11
N GLN A 262 -3.08 6.22 3.29
CA GLN A 262 -2.47 4.95 2.86
C GLN A 262 -1.42 4.41 3.86
N GLY A 263 -1.16 5.12 4.96
CA GLY A 263 -0.14 4.72 5.94
C GLY A 263 1.29 4.88 5.42
N LEU A 264 1.50 5.81 4.48
CA LEU A 264 2.78 6.10 3.85
C LEU A 264 3.47 7.32 4.51
N ASP A 265 3.19 7.56 5.80
CA ASP A 265 3.69 8.72 6.57
C ASP A 265 5.24 8.87 6.46
N GLU A 266 5.99 7.76 6.36
CA GLU A 266 7.46 7.73 6.22
C GLU A 266 7.97 8.48 4.96
N HIS A 267 7.15 8.53 3.90
CA HIS A 267 7.49 9.20 2.65
C HIS A 267 7.44 10.73 2.76
N GLU A 268 6.65 11.28 3.70
CA GLU A 268 6.60 12.73 3.96
C GLU A 268 7.80 13.21 4.78
N GLU A 269 8.48 12.32 5.49
CA GLU A 269 9.69 12.67 6.23
C GLU A 269 10.85 12.89 5.27
N ASP A 270 11.75 13.81 5.63
CA ASP A 270 13.00 13.96 4.89
C ASP A 270 13.95 12.80 5.23
N PHE A 271 14.89 12.48 4.33
CA PHE A 271 15.90 11.47 4.64
C PHE A 271 16.75 11.93 5.83
N PRO A 272 17.17 11.01 6.72
CA PRO A 272 18.09 11.36 7.80
C PRO A 272 19.38 11.96 7.27
N LYS A 273 19.98 12.90 8.00
CA LYS A 273 21.25 13.53 7.60
C LYS A 273 22.35 12.49 7.32
N SER A 274 22.42 11.41 8.10
CA SER A 274 23.36 10.31 7.89
C SER A 274 23.26 9.67 6.50
N VAL A 275 22.05 9.57 5.95
CA VAL A 275 21.81 9.06 4.60
C VAL A 275 22.31 10.04 3.54
N TYR A 276 22.08 11.35 3.74
CA TYR A 276 22.64 12.37 2.85
C TYR A 276 24.18 12.38 2.88
N ASP A 277 24.78 12.31 4.08
CA ASP A 277 26.23 12.26 4.26
C ASP A 277 26.83 10.99 3.59
N GLU A 278 26.14 9.84 3.67
CA GLU A 278 26.52 8.58 3.01
C GLU A 278 26.51 8.71 1.47
N VAL A 279 25.43 9.27 0.91
CA VAL A 279 25.29 9.47 -0.55
C VAL A 279 26.29 10.50 -1.09
N GLU A 280 26.54 11.61 -0.38
CA GLU A 280 27.52 12.62 -0.77
C GLU A 280 28.94 12.02 -0.83
N ALA A 281 29.28 11.16 0.13
CA ALA A 281 30.56 10.44 0.13
C ALA A 281 30.68 9.49 -1.08
N MET A 282 29.61 8.78 -1.45
CA MET A 282 29.58 7.93 -2.65
C MET A 282 29.78 8.76 -3.92
N GLN A 283 29.07 9.90 -4.04
CA GLN A 283 29.23 10.81 -5.18
C GLN A 283 30.65 11.34 -5.33
N THR A 284 31.26 11.73 -4.22
CA THR A 284 32.65 12.22 -4.20
C THR A 284 33.65 11.15 -4.67
N ASN A 285 33.41 9.89 -4.31
CA ASN A 285 34.30 8.77 -4.64
C ASN A 285 33.95 8.05 -5.96
N PHE A 286 32.82 8.38 -6.59
CA PHE A 286 32.24 7.66 -7.72
C PHE A 286 33.25 7.32 -8.81
N ARG A 287 34.03 8.32 -9.27
CA ARG A 287 34.98 8.11 -10.38
C ARG A 287 36.06 7.07 -10.04
N LYS A 288 36.58 7.14 -8.81
CA LYS A 288 37.60 6.21 -8.31
C LYS A 288 37.03 4.80 -8.15
N GLU A 289 35.82 4.68 -7.62
CA GLU A 289 35.15 3.39 -7.46
C GLU A 289 34.79 2.76 -8.80
N LEU A 290 34.29 3.56 -9.73
CA LEU A 290 33.99 3.14 -11.10
C LEU A 290 35.23 2.57 -11.79
N GLU A 291 36.38 3.26 -11.70
CA GLU A 291 37.64 2.78 -12.29
C GLU A 291 38.09 1.44 -11.68
N GLN A 292 37.93 1.27 -10.35
CA GLN A 292 38.25 0.02 -9.68
C GLN A 292 37.29 -1.12 -10.09
N GLU A 293 36.00 -0.86 -10.14
CA GLU A 293 35.00 -1.85 -10.52
C GLU A 293 35.07 -2.23 -11.99
N ALA A 294 35.46 -1.30 -12.87
CA ALA A 294 35.68 -1.57 -14.29
C ALA A 294 36.78 -2.62 -14.54
N THR A 295 37.70 -2.84 -13.58
CA THR A 295 38.71 -3.92 -13.67
C THR A 295 38.17 -5.31 -13.32
N LYS A 296 37.04 -5.38 -12.60
CA LYS A 296 36.45 -6.63 -12.07
C LYS A 296 35.22 -7.08 -12.86
N ARG A 297 34.57 -6.14 -13.54
CA ARG A 297 33.30 -6.32 -14.26
C ARG A 297 33.51 -6.53 -15.75
N ILE A 298 32.52 -7.10 -16.41
CA ILE A 298 32.52 -7.19 -17.88
C ILE A 298 32.38 -5.78 -18.45
N ASP A 299 33.32 -5.37 -19.29
CA ASP A 299 33.31 -4.06 -19.93
C ASP A 299 32.47 -4.10 -21.22
N LEU A 300 31.33 -3.42 -21.19
CA LEU A 300 30.42 -3.27 -22.32
C LEU A 300 30.36 -1.84 -22.84
N ARG A 301 31.25 -0.93 -22.42
CA ARG A 301 31.23 0.49 -22.82
C ARG A 301 31.36 0.73 -24.32
N ARG A 302 31.76 -0.29 -25.10
CA ARG A 302 31.86 -0.24 -26.57
C ARG A 302 30.60 -0.75 -27.29
N LYS A 303 29.62 -1.31 -26.57
CA LYS A 303 28.33 -1.71 -27.14
C LYS A 303 27.46 -0.48 -27.38
N ARG A 304 26.58 -0.56 -28.36
CA ARG A 304 25.56 0.46 -28.62
C ARG A 304 24.39 0.24 -27.66
N ILE A 305 24.48 0.85 -26.49
CA ILE A 305 23.50 0.74 -25.40
C ILE A 305 22.73 2.05 -25.30
N PHE A 306 21.41 2.00 -25.14
CA PHE A 306 20.55 3.17 -25.00
C PHE A 306 19.39 2.88 -24.05
N THR A 307 18.75 3.92 -23.53
CA THR A 307 17.53 3.80 -22.69
C THR A 307 16.29 4.25 -23.47
N ILE A 308 15.11 3.80 -23.05
CA ILE A 308 13.82 4.23 -23.61
C ILE A 308 12.87 4.51 -22.45
N ASP A 309 12.55 5.77 -22.21
CA ASP A 309 11.86 6.21 -20.99
C ASP A 309 10.85 7.32 -21.28
N PRO A 310 9.86 7.57 -20.40
CA PRO A 310 9.05 8.78 -20.51
C PRO A 310 9.90 10.05 -20.54
N LEU A 311 9.44 11.08 -21.25
CA LEU A 311 10.13 12.39 -21.34
C LEU A 311 10.46 12.97 -19.95
N THR A 312 9.60 12.74 -18.96
CA THR A 312 9.75 13.25 -17.60
C THR A 312 10.62 12.38 -16.68
N ALA A 313 11.10 11.23 -17.14
CA ALA A 313 11.92 10.31 -16.34
C ALA A 313 13.25 10.97 -15.93
N ARG A 314 13.70 10.69 -14.69
CA ARG A 314 14.96 11.19 -14.13
C ARG A 314 15.86 10.05 -13.64
N ASP A 315 15.22 8.97 -13.26
CA ASP A 315 15.70 7.67 -12.81
C ASP A 315 15.59 6.68 -13.97
N LEU A 316 16.66 6.54 -14.76
CA LEU A 316 16.72 5.57 -15.86
C LEU A 316 17.25 4.26 -15.30
N ASP A 317 16.35 3.33 -14.98
CA ASP A 317 16.70 2.08 -14.30
C ASP A 317 17.20 1.00 -15.26
N ASP A 318 16.78 1.04 -16.52
CA ASP A 318 17.12 0.05 -17.53
C ASP A 318 17.66 0.66 -18.83
N ALA A 319 18.52 -0.11 -19.49
CA ALA A 319 19.06 0.17 -20.81
C ALA A 319 19.12 -1.12 -21.61
N ILE A 320 19.12 -1.00 -22.93
CA ILE A 320 19.16 -2.15 -23.84
C ILE A 320 20.25 -2.03 -24.90
N HIS A 321 20.79 -3.17 -25.33
CA HIS A 321 21.45 -3.29 -26.63
C HIS A 321 20.95 -4.52 -27.37
N ILE A 322 21.09 -4.46 -28.70
CA ILE A 322 20.75 -5.55 -29.60
C ILE A 322 21.90 -5.73 -30.59
N ASP A 323 22.44 -6.94 -30.64
CA ASP A 323 23.45 -7.35 -31.61
C ASP A 323 22.95 -8.53 -32.45
N ILE A 324 23.13 -8.45 -33.76
CA ILE A 324 22.81 -9.56 -34.67
C ILE A 324 23.96 -10.57 -34.60
N ILE A 325 23.66 -11.81 -34.23
CA ILE A 325 24.64 -12.91 -34.16
C ILE A 325 24.69 -13.64 -35.50
N ASP A 326 23.52 -14.00 -36.02
CA ASP A 326 23.33 -14.67 -37.31
C ASP A 326 22.02 -14.22 -37.99
N ASP A 327 21.65 -14.84 -39.12
CA ASP A 327 20.47 -14.48 -39.91
C ASP A 327 19.16 -14.47 -39.10
N ASP A 328 19.00 -15.44 -38.19
CA ASP A 328 17.78 -15.65 -37.40
C ASP A 328 18.02 -15.50 -35.88
N LEU A 329 19.21 -15.12 -35.43
CA LEU A 329 19.55 -15.04 -34.01
C LEU A 329 20.11 -13.66 -33.64
N VAL A 330 19.50 -13.04 -32.65
CA VAL A 330 20.03 -11.84 -32.00
C VAL A 330 20.39 -12.09 -30.55
N GLU A 331 21.40 -11.36 -30.07
CA GLU A 331 21.65 -11.15 -28.64
C GLU A 331 20.96 -9.86 -28.21
N VAL A 332 20.19 -9.93 -27.13
CA VAL A 332 19.62 -8.76 -26.46
C VAL A 332 20.21 -8.69 -25.07
N GLY A 333 20.87 -7.59 -24.74
CA GLY A 333 21.29 -7.32 -23.37
C GLY A 333 20.38 -6.31 -22.71
N VAL A 334 19.82 -6.69 -21.58
CA VAL A 334 19.06 -5.82 -20.67
C VAL A 334 19.97 -5.45 -19.52
N HIS A 335 20.25 -4.17 -19.34
CA HIS A 335 21.17 -3.62 -18.36
C HIS A 335 20.38 -2.89 -17.28
N ILE A 336 20.37 -3.41 -16.06
CA ILE A 336 19.69 -2.79 -14.92
C ILE A 336 20.70 -2.03 -14.06
N ALA A 337 20.37 -0.84 -13.60
CA ALA A 337 21.18 -0.06 -12.67
C ALA A 337 21.61 -0.90 -11.45
N ASP A 338 22.92 -0.95 -11.15
CA ASP A 338 23.43 -1.79 -10.05
C ASP A 338 23.29 -1.08 -8.69
N VAL A 339 22.06 -0.82 -8.25
CA VAL A 339 21.76 -0.19 -6.94
C VAL A 339 22.43 -0.96 -5.79
N SER A 340 22.52 -2.29 -5.88
CA SER A 340 23.19 -3.16 -4.90
C SER A 340 24.68 -2.86 -4.73
N HIS A 341 25.31 -2.18 -5.70
CA HIS A 341 26.67 -1.70 -5.55
C HIS A 341 26.76 -0.58 -4.51
N TYR A 342 25.78 0.32 -4.49
CA TYR A 342 25.80 1.50 -3.63
C TYR A 342 25.08 1.27 -2.31
N VAL A 343 23.90 0.66 -2.33
CA VAL A 343 23.12 0.36 -1.12
C VAL A 343 23.54 -1.01 -0.58
N LYS A 344 24.18 -1.02 0.58
CA LYS A 344 24.64 -2.25 1.25
C LYS A 344 23.66 -2.68 2.32
N GLU A 345 23.43 -3.98 2.40
CA GLU A 345 22.59 -4.57 3.45
C GLU A 345 23.03 -4.09 4.84
N GLY A 346 22.08 -3.57 5.60
CA GLY A 346 22.31 -3.03 6.94
C GLY A 346 22.80 -1.58 6.99
N SER A 347 23.09 -0.92 5.86
CA SER A 347 23.42 0.51 5.86
C SER A 347 22.21 1.36 6.24
N GLU A 348 22.44 2.62 6.62
CA GLU A 348 21.34 3.53 6.98
C GLU A 348 20.42 3.77 5.76
N THR A 349 21.01 3.92 4.57
CA THR A 349 20.28 4.02 3.31
C THR A 349 19.42 2.78 3.04
N ASP A 350 19.95 1.57 3.27
CA ASP A 350 19.19 0.31 3.13
C ASP A 350 18.00 0.25 4.11
N GLN A 351 18.22 0.63 5.37
CA GLN A 351 17.16 0.63 6.37
C GLN A 351 16.02 1.60 6.04
N VAL A 352 16.33 2.79 5.52
CA VAL A 352 15.31 3.75 5.06
C VAL A 352 14.60 3.22 3.81
N ALA A 353 15.34 2.72 2.83
CA ALA A 353 14.79 2.14 1.62
C ALA A 353 13.82 0.98 1.94
N LYS A 354 14.18 0.12 2.90
CA LYS A 354 13.34 -0.97 3.38
C LYS A 354 12.04 -0.50 4.04
N ARG A 355 12.06 0.62 4.77
CA ARG A 355 10.84 1.20 5.36
C ARG A 355 9.94 1.86 4.31
N ARG A 356 10.54 2.55 3.33
CA ARG A 356 9.79 3.17 2.23
C ARG A 356 9.28 2.16 1.20
N CYS A 357 10.00 1.06 1.00
CA CYS A 357 9.75 -0.06 0.09
C CYS A 357 9.69 0.29 -1.41
N THR A 358 9.07 1.40 -1.79
CA THR A 358 8.91 1.86 -3.17
C THR A 358 8.87 3.39 -3.22
N SER A 359 9.16 3.95 -4.39
CA SER A 359 8.83 5.34 -4.70
C SER A 359 7.31 5.47 -4.90
N VAL A 360 6.72 6.57 -4.43
CA VAL A 360 5.29 6.84 -4.56
C VAL A 360 5.08 8.00 -5.52
N TYR A 361 4.38 7.75 -6.62
CA TYR A 361 4.13 8.72 -7.67
C TYR A 361 2.69 9.26 -7.55
N LEU A 362 2.56 10.54 -7.24
CA LEU A 362 1.30 11.29 -7.36
C LEU A 362 1.34 12.16 -8.62
N ALA A 363 0.19 12.61 -9.09
CA ALA A 363 0.06 13.38 -10.33
C ALA A 363 0.97 14.62 -10.43
N HIS A 364 1.37 15.22 -9.30
CA HIS A 364 2.18 16.44 -9.27
C HIS A 364 3.46 16.29 -8.44
N ARG A 365 3.69 15.14 -7.78
CA ARG A 365 4.80 14.96 -6.83
C ARG A 365 5.23 13.51 -6.77
N VAL A 366 6.54 13.29 -6.67
CA VAL A 366 7.13 11.97 -6.41
C VAL A 366 7.73 11.97 -5.01
N TYR A 367 7.50 10.90 -4.27
CA TYR A 367 8.13 10.62 -2.99
C TYR A 367 9.11 9.47 -3.17
N PRO A 368 10.42 9.73 -3.24
CA PRO A 368 11.37 8.73 -3.68
C PRO A 368 11.70 7.72 -2.56
N MET A 369 11.94 6.47 -2.96
CA MET A 369 12.44 5.42 -2.08
C MET A 369 13.86 5.71 -1.58
N LEU A 370 14.69 6.25 -2.48
CA LEU A 370 16.10 6.53 -2.27
C LEU A 370 16.39 8.02 -2.50
N PRO A 371 17.46 8.58 -1.91
CA PRO A 371 17.81 9.99 -2.14
C PRO A 371 18.11 10.30 -3.61
N GLU A 372 17.76 11.51 -4.07
CA GLU A 372 17.95 11.91 -5.48
C GLU A 372 19.41 11.80 -5.94
N GLY A 373 20.37 12.09 -5.05
CA GLY A 373 21.80 11.96 -5.34
C GLY A 373 22.24 10.52 -5.66
N LEU A 374 21.49 9.53 -5.18
CA LEU A 374 21.72 8.13 -5.47
C LEU A 374 20.97 7.69 -6.73
N CYS A 375 19.66 7.99 -6.83
CA CYS A 375 18.83 7.61 -7.97
C CYS A 375 19.26 8.33 -9.26
N ASN A 376 19.17 9.66 -9.29
CA ASN A 376 19.28 10.44 -10.52
C ASN A 376 20.73 10.60 -10.98
N ALA A 377 21.69 10.52 -10.06
CA ALA A 377 23.10 10.73 -10.37
C ALA A 377 23.90 9.43 -10.40
N LEU A 378 23.92 8.62 -9.33
CA LEU A 378 24.80 7.45 -9.27
C LEU A 378 24.25 6.25 -10.05
N CYS A 379 22.96 5.93 -9.86
CA CYS A 379 22.34 4.72 -10.39
C CYS A 379 21.78 4.92 -11.80
N SER A 380 21.12 6.06 -12.06
CA SER A 380 20.50 6.37 -13.34
C SER A 380 21.46 6.17 -14.51
N LEU A 381 21.02 5.45 -15.54
CA LEU A 381 21.78 5.08 -16.73
C LEU A 381 21.87 6.23 -17.75
N ASN A 382 22.20 7.43 -17.25
CA ASN A 382 22.31 8.65 -18.04
C ASN A 382 23.25 8.47 -19.24
N PRO A 383 22.94 9.12 -20.39
CA PRO A 383 23.76 9.02 -21.57
C PRO A 383 25.11 9.72 -21.39
N ASN A 384 26.09 9.29 -22.18
CA ASN A 384 27.43 9.90 -22.26
C ASN A 384 28.27 9.80 -20.97
N GLU A 385 27.87 8.92 -20.05
CA GLU A 385 28.68 8.59 -18.89
C GLU A 385 28.71 7.09 -18.61
N PRO A 386 29.85 6.57 -18.11
CA PRO A 386 29.96 5.17 -17.72
C PRO A 386 29.18 4.87 -16.43
N LYS A 387 28.44 3.76 -16.43
CA LYS A 387 27.60 3.32 -15.31
C LYS A 387 27.79 1.85 -14.97
N LEU A 388 27.62 1.54 -13.68
CA LEU A 388 27.65 0.16 -13.16
C LEU A 388 26.26 -0.47 -13.31
N THR A 389 26.21 -1.65 -13.92
CA THR A 389 24.94 -2.37 -14.13
C THR A 389 25.05 -3.84 -13.76
N PHE A 390 23.90 -4.45 -13.55
CA PHE A 390 23.72 -5.89 -13.63
C PHE A 390 23.03 -6.20 -14.95
N THR A 391 23.67 -7.00 -15.80
CA THR A 391 23.16 -7.28 -17.15
C THR A 391 22.63 -8.70 -17.24
N SER A 392 21.50 -8.85 -17.91
CA SER A 392 20.99 -10.12 -18.42
C SER A 392 21.10 -10.12 -19.94
N TRP A 393 21.71 -11.17 -20.50
CA TRP A 393 21.74 -11.38 -21.96
C TRP A 393 20.79 -12.51 -22.32
N PHE A 394 20.01 -12.29 -23.37
CA PHE A 394 19.12 -13.26 -23.96
C PHE A 394 19.51 -13.50 -25.42
N ARG A 395 19.26 -14.71 -25.90
CA ARG A 395 19.27 -14.98 -27.34
C ARG A 395 17.87 -15.26 -27.82
N ILE A 396 17.51 -14.57 -28.89
CA ILE A 396 16.14 -14.52 -29.40
C ILE A 396 16.16 -14.86 -30.89
N ARG A 397 15.28 -15.78 -31.30
CA ARG A 397 15.05 -16.07 -32.72
C ARG A 397 14.26 -14.93 -33.36
N ARG A 398 14.78 -14.32 -34.42
CA ARG A 398 14.17 -13.16 -35.08
C ARG A 398 12.86 -13.52 -35.76
N SER A 399 12.78 -14.70 -36.37
CA SER A 399 11.61 -15.17 -37.12
C SER A 399 10.42 -15.48 -36.22
N THR A 400 10.65 -15.93 -34.99
CA THR A 400 9.59 -16.43 -34.09
C THR A 400 9.41 -15.60 -32.82
N GLY A 401 10.42 -14.83 -32.42
CA GLY A 401 10.48 -14.19 -31.10
C GLY A 401 10.80 -15.18 -29.96
N GLU A 402 11.17 -16.43 -30.27
CA GLU A 402 11.48 -17.44 -29.27
C GLU A 402 12.76 -17.06 -28.50
N VAL A 403 12.63 -16.96 -27.16
CA VAL A 403 13.76 -16.77 -26.25
C VAL A 403 14.33 -18.13 -25.87
N ILE A 404 15.63 -18.32 -26.04
CA ILE A 404 16.32 -19.53 -25.58
C ILE A 404 16.54 -19.42 -24.07
N LEU A 405 15.87 -20.27 -23.27
CA LEU A 405 15.81 -20.14 -21.80
C LEU A 405 16.65 -21.16 -21.01
N ASP A 406 17.15 -22.23 -21.63
CA ASP A 406 17.91 -23.24 -20.89
C ASP A 406 19.26 -22.66 -20.41
N LEU A 407 19.40 -22.48 -19.09
CA LEU A 407 20.62 -21.96 -18.47
C LEU A 407 21.85 -22.87 -18.67
N LYS A 408 21.65 -24.13 -19.04
CA LYS A 408 22.75 -25.05 -19.39
C LYS A 408 23.17 -24.92 -20.85
N ASP A 409 22.32 -24.35 -21.69
CA ASP A 409 22.67 -24.05 -23.07
C ASP A 409 23.67 -22.88 -23.07
N PRO A 410 24.84 -22.99 -23.75
CA PRO A 410 25.73 -21.84 -23.96
C PRO A 410 25.07 -20.64 -24.64
N ASN A 411 23.89 -20.85 -25.24
CA ASN A 411 23.05 -19.86 -25.89
C ASN A 411 21.89 -19.37 -25.02
N GLY A 412 21.69 -19.93 -23.83
CA GLY A 412 20.67 -19.50 -22.88
C GLY A 412 21.00 -18.19 -22.16
N PRO A 413 20.18 -17.80 -21.17
CA PRO A 413 20.34 -16.52 -20.49
C PRO A 413 21.66 -16.46 -19.70
N ARG A 414 22.35 -15.32 -19.78
CA ARG A 414 23.59 -15.05 -19.04
C ARG A 414 23.40 -13.86 -18.12
N PHE A 415 24.08 -13.85 -16.98
CA PHE A 415 23.95 -12.81 -15.96
C PHE A 415 25.32 -12.42 -15.43
N ALA A 416 25.61 -11.13 -15.36
CA ALA A 416 26.85 -10.64 -14.79
C ALA A 416 26.79 -9.17 -14.41
N LYS A 417 27.66 -8.76 -13.49
CA LYS A 417 27.95 -7.35 -13.23
C LYS A 417 28.80 -6.78 -14.37
N THR A 418 28.38 -5.62 -14.89
CA THR A 418 29.03 -4.99 -16.04
C THR A 418 29.25 -3.50 -15.82
N VAL A 419 30.04 -2.89 -16.71
CA VAL A 419 30.13 -1.44 -16.87
C VAL A 419 29.68 -1.10 -18.28
N ILE A 420 28.72 -0.19 -18.40
CA ILE A 420 28.16 0.27 -19.66
C ILE A 420 28.46 1.73 -19.89
N HIS A 421 28.20 2.22 -21.10
CA HIS A 421 28.16 3.63 -21.45
C HIS A 421 26.95 3.82 -22.38
N SER A 422 25.87 4.41 -21.88
CA SER A 422 24.69 4.68 -22.70
C SER A 422 25.02 5.74 -23.74
N CYS A 423 24.74 5.48 -25.02
CA CYS A 423 25.03 6.41 -26.12
C CYS A 423 23.97 7.49 -26.29
N CYS A 424 22.74 7.24 -25.85
CA CYS A 424 21.64 8.18 -25.91
C CYS A 424 20.51 7.74 -24.98
N ARG A 425 19.63 8.68 -24.67
CA ARG A 425 18.33 8.44 -24.06
C ARG A 425 17.26 8.72 -25.11
N PHE A 426 16.34 7.76 -25.31
CA PHE A 426 15.15 7.98 -26.14
C PHE A 426 13.89 8.15 -25.29
N THR A 427 12.92 8.89 -25.82
CA THR A 427 11.52 8.76 -25.38
C THR A 427 10.75 7.71 -26.17
N TYR A 428 9.60 7.27 -25.65
CA TYR A 428 8.72 6.36 -26.38
C TYR A 428 8.27 6.96 -27.72
N GLU A 429 7.98 8.25 -27.74
CA GLU A 429 7.59 8.97 -28.95
C GLU A 429 8.73 9.02 -29.96
N GLU A 430 9.97 9.26 -29.52
CA GLU A 430 11.15 9.26 -30.38
C GLU A 430 11.42 7.88 -30.98
N VAL A 431 11.26 6.80 -30.21
CA VAL A 431 11.38 5.44 -30.74
C VAL A 431 10.29 5.17 -31.76
N GLN A 432 9.05 5.62 -31.50
CA GLN A 432 7.95 5.46 -32.44
C GLN A 432 8.21 6.22 -33.75
N ASP A 433 8.73 7.44 -33.67
CA ASP A 433 9.14 8.24 -34.83
C ASP A 433 10.21 7.50 -35.66
N VAL A 434 11.21 6.89 -35.02
CA VAL A 434 12.22 6.06 -35.70
C VAL A 434 11.59 4.86 -36.40
N LEU A 435 10.63 4.18 -35.76
CA LEU A 435 9.90 3.05 -36.34
C LEU A 435 9.04 3.47 -37.55
N ASP A 436 8.52 4.69 -37.54
CA ASP A 436 7.74 5.30 -38.62
C ASP A 436 8.63 5.88 -39.74
N GLY A 437 9.96 5.78 -39.60
CA GLY A 437 10.94 6.22 -40.60
C GLY A 437 11.31 7.70 -40.51
N VAL A 438 11.00 8.37 -39.40
CA VAL A 438 11.40 9.74 -39.11
C VAL A 438 12.82 9.75 -38.51
N GLU A 439 13.67 10.64 -38.99
CA GLU A 439 15.01 10.82 -38.41
C GLU A 439 14.93 11.59 -37.08
N VAL A 440 15.37 10.95 -36.00
CA VAL A 440 15.46 11.55 -34.67
C VAL A 440 16.93 11.85 -34.32
N PRO A 441 17.28 13.08 -33.93
CA PRO A 441 18.63 13.41 -33.46
C PRO A 441 18.95 12.68 -32.14
N LEU A 442 20.17 12.14 -32.01
CA LEU A 442 20.61 11.54 -30.75
C LEU A 442 20.85 12.64 -29.71
N THR A 443 20.22 12.52 -28.53
CA THR A 443 20.39 13.40 -27.37
C THR A 443 21.10 12.74 -26.20
#